data_AF-A0A2V8N652-F1
#
_entry.id   AF-A0A2V8N652-F1
#
_cell.length_a   1.000
_cell.length_b   1.000
_cell.length_c   1.000
_cell.angle_alpha   90.00
_cell.angle_beta   90.00
_cell.angle_gamma   90.00
#
_symmetry.space_group_name_H-M   'P 1'
#
loop_
_entity.id
_entity.type
_entity.pdbx_description
1 polymer ?
#
loop_
_entity_poly.entity_id
_entity_poly.type
_entity_poly.pdbx_seq_one_letter_code
_entity_poly.pdbx_strand_id
1 'polypeptide(L)'
;MLKKDLIRLILPLLALFTLVSSVLAGGWAIITLNDFPDYAVAGKPLNVTFAVRQHGQTLLAGLQPTVRATAANGLVAKAAAMPGTAKGEYTAKLTFPQAGEWTITVASGFNANATTLPSLKVIAPGNPEPGPYSPATRGLRLFTAKGCIGCHRHVEVNPEHTTDAKFDLTGKRFPPDYLRKFLADPSIKPAEMPNLKLKEDEIEALAAFLNKGLMKQVPQR
;
A
#
# COMPACT_ATOMS: atom_id res chain seq x y z
N MET A 1 66.79 -53.56 1.91
CA MET A 1 66.42 -52.85 0.67
C MET A 1 65.66 -51.59 1.06
N LEU A 2 66.19 -50.43 0.70
CA LEU A 2 65.82 -49.11 1.22
C LEU A 2 64.84 -48.39 0.25
N LYS A 3 63.86 -47.70 0.86
CA LYS A 3 62.87 -46.71 0.38
C LYS A 3 63.03 -46.05 -1.02
N LYS A 4 61.87 -45.76 -1.63
CA LYS A 4 61.39 -44.48 -2.21
C LYS A 4 60.07 -44.76 -2.94
N ASP A 5 59.02 -43.96 -3.02
CA ASP A 5 58.50 -42.77 -2.33
C ASP A 5 57.11 -42.58 -2.97
N LEU A 6 56.04 -42.76 -2.21
CA LEU A 6 54.66 -42.61 -2.71
C LEU A 6 54.31 -41.12 -2.70
N ILE A 7 54.42 -40.48 -3.87
CA ILE A 7 53.97 -39.10 -4.08
C ILE A 7 52.45 -39.07 -3.95
N ARG A 8 51.97 -38.56 -2.81
CA ARG A 8 50.57 -38.20 -2.59
C ARG A 8 50.26 -36.94 -3.41
N LEU A 9 49.45 -37.06 -4.45
CA LEU A 9 48.92 -35.93 -5.20
C LEU A 9 47.86 -35.23 -4.34
N ILE A 10 48.22 -34.12 -3.70
CA ILE A 10 47.30 -33.22 -3.01
C ILE A 10 46.64 -32.35 -4.08
N LEU A 11 45.35 -32.57 -4.35
CA LEU A 11 44.54 -31.73 -5.22
C LEU A 11 44.16 -30.45 -4.44
N PRO A 12 44.47 -29.23 -4.92
CA PRO A 12 44.01 -28.02 -4.24
C PRO A 12 42.55 -27.81 -4.62
N LEU A 13 41.64 -27.97 -3.65
CA LEU A 13 40.24 -27.59 -3.78
C LEU A 13 40.17 -26.05 -3.78
N LEU A 14 40.25 -25.46 -4.96
CA LEU A 14 40.06 -24.02 -5.17
C LEU A 14 38.58 -23.69 -4.94
N ALA A 15 38.23 -23.30 -3.72
CA ALA A 15 36.90 -22.82 -3.38
C ALA A 15 36.65 -21.46 -4.07
N LEU A 16 36.06 -21.51 -5.26
CA LEU A 16 35.64 -20.34 -6.03
C LEU A 16 34.43 -19.70 -5.30
N PHE A 17 34.70 -18.73 -4.43
CA PHE A 17 33.67 -17.85 -3.89
C PHE A 17 33.12 -17.01 -5.03
N THR A 18 32.05 -17.49 -5.67
CA THR A 18 31.26 -16.66 -6.55
C THR A 18 30.55 -15.65 -5.67
N LEU A 19 31.03 -14.41 -5.68
CA LEU A 19 30.25 -13.27 -5.20
C LEU A 19 29.05 -13.18 -6.15
N VAL A 20 27.93 -13.81 -5.76
CA VAL A 20 26.66 -13.60 -6.43
C VAL A 20 26.28 -12.15 -6.12
N SER A 21 26.73 -11.25 -6.98
CA SER A 21 26.21 -9.90 -7.04
C SER A 21 24.74 -10.07 -7.38
N SER A 22 23.90 -10.06 -6.34
CA SER A 22 22.47 -9.89 -6.51
C SER A 22 22.32 -8.50 -7.09
N VAL A 23 22.33 -8.43 -8.42
CA VAL A 23 21.72 -7.31 -9.13
C VAL A 23 20.31 -7.26 -8.57
N LEU A 24 20.08 -6.31 -7.67
CA LEU A 24 18.74 -5.96 -7.24
C LEU A 24 18.08 -5.44 -8.51
N ALA A 25 17.44 -6.34 -9.26
CA ALA A 25 16.23 -6.02 -10.00
C ALA A 25 15.18 -5.67 -8.94
N GLY A 26 15.43 -4.57 -8.22
CA GLY A 26 14.73 -4.13 -7.03
C GLY A 26 13.39 -3.59 -7.47
N GLY A 27 12.46 -4.50 -7.74
CA GLY A 27 11.10 -4.15 -8.07
C GLY A 27 10.46 -3.36 -6.92
N TRP A 28 9.56 -2.45 -7.26
CA TRP A 28 8.67 -1.82 -6.31
C TRP A 28 7.46 -2.73 -6.06
N ALA A 29 6.78 -2.51 -4.94
CA ALA A 29 5.51 -3.16 -4.63
C ALA A 29 4.43 -2.13 -4.32
N ILE A 30 3.18 -2.46 -4.67
CA ILE A 30 1.99 -1.74 -4.21
C ILE A 30 1.35 -2.54 -3.09
N ILE A 31 1.02 -1.83 -2.01
CA ILE A 31 0.19 -2.31 -0.92
C ILE A 31 -1.24 -1.83 -1.20
N THR A 32 -2.19 -2.76 -1.27
CA THR A 32 -3.62 -2.46 -1.46
C THR A 32 -4.38 -2.98 -0.25
N LEU A 33 -4.97 -2.08 0.55
CA LEU A 33 -5.84 -2.49 1.64
C LEU A 33 -7.16 -3.07 1.10
N ASN A 34 -7.59 -4.17 1.69
CA ASN A 34 -8.90 -4.76 1.40
C ASN A 34 -10.01 -3.82 1.88
N ASP A 35 -9.83 -3.23 3.06
CA ASP A 35 -10.73 -2.23 3.63
C ASP A 35 -9.93 -1.17 4.37
N PHE A 36 -10.37 0.09 4.30
CA PHE A 36 -9.81 1.17 5.10
C PHE A 36 -10.96 1.91 5.78
N PRO A 37 -11.14 1.73 7.10
CA PRO A 37 -12.32 2.26 7.77
C PRO A 37 -12.24 3.78 7.90
N ASP A 38 -13.39 4.41 8.09
CA ASP A 38 -13.47 5.86 8.32
C ASP A 38 -12.89 6.25 9.69
N TYR A 39 -13.11 5.39 10.70
CA TYR A 39 -12.61 5.52 12.06
C TYR A 39 -12.31 4.15 12.70
N ALA A 40 -11.65 4.15 13.86
CA ALA A 40 -11.52 2.97 14.73
C ALA A 40 -11.84 3.33 16.18
N VAL A 41 -11.96 2.31 17.04
CA VAL A 41 -12.25 2.50 18.48
C VAL A 41 -11.05 2.05 19.29
N ALA A 42 -10.58 2.89 20.23
CA ALA A 42 -9.47 2.54 21.11
C ALA A 42 -9.78 1.27 21.92
N GLY A 43 -8.77 0.43 22.13
CA GLY A 43 -8.90 -0.88 22.80
C GLY A 43 -9.58 -1.98 21.97
N LYS A 44 -10.27 -1.65 20.85
CA LYS A 44 -10.79 -2.67 19.92
C LYS A 44 -9.75 -2.99 18.85
N PRO A 45 -9.52 -4.27 18.52
CA PRO A 45 -8.60 -4.64 17.45
C PRO A 45 -9.16 -4.26 16.08
N LEU A 46 -8.34 -3.59 15.28
CA LEU A 46 -8.56 -3.34 13.86
C LEU A 46 -7.78 -4.37 13.04
N ASN A 47 -8.47 -5.12 12.18
CA ASN A 47 -7.82 -5.98 11.19
C ASN A 47 -7.38 -5.13 10.00
N VAL A 48 -6.07 -4.93 9.86
CA VAL A 48 -5.47 -4.30 8.69
C VAL A 48 -5.13 -5.41 7.70
N THR A 49 -6.08 -5.70 6.80
CA THR A 49 -5.92 -6.70 5.73
C THR A 49 -5.52 -6.03 4.42
N PHE A 50 -4.48 -6.52 3.77
CA PHE A 50 -3.95 -5.95 2.54
C PHE A 50 -3.27 -7.00 1.66
N ALA A 51 -3.18 -6.71 0.37
CA ALA A 51 -2.40 -7.48 -0.58
C ALA A 51 -1.12 -6.74 -0.99
N VAL A 52 -0.05 -7.49 -1.26
CA VAL A 52 1.21 -6.95 -1.78
C VAL A 52 1.41 -7.41 -3.23
N ARG A 53 1.60 -6.46 -4.16
CA ARG A 53 1.80 -6.74 -5.60
C ARG A 53 3.10 -6.16 -6.11
N GLN A 54 3.99 -6.98 -6.68
CA GLN A 54 5.16 -6.50 -7.41
C GLN A 54 4.73 -5.86 -8.73
N HIS A 55 5.27 -4.67 -9.02
CA HIS A 55 4.91 -3.88 -10.20
C HIS A 55 3.39 -3.67 -10.37
N GLY A 56 2.64 -3.71 -9.26
CA GLY A 56 1.20 -3.55 -9.25
C GLY A 56 0.40 -4.76 -9.77
N GLN A 57 1.04 -5.81 -10.28
CA GLN A 57 0.34 -6.94 -10.89
C GLN A 57 0.52 -8.25 -10.13
N THR A 58 1.77 -8.65 -9.85
CA THR A 58 2.07 -9.98 -9.33
C THR A 58 1.93 -10.05 -7.82
N LEU A 59 0.96 -10.82 -7.32
CA LEU A 59 0.79 -11.07 -5.88
C LEU A 59 2.01 -11.78 -5.28
N LEU A 60 2.61 -11.17 -4.26
CA LEU A 60 3.78 -11.66 -3.56
C LEU A 60 3.37 -12.36 -2.25
N ALA A 61 3.66 -13.65 -2.14
CA ALA A 61 3.50 -14.43 -0.91
C ALA A 61 4.85 -14.62 -0.20
N GLY A 62 4.83 -15.16 1.02
CA GLY A 62 6.05 -15.49 1.78
C GLY A 62 6.80 -14.30 2.40
N LEU A 63 6.30 -13.08 2.23
CA LEU A 63 6.81 -11.88 2.90
C LEU A 63 6.51 -11.89 4.41
N GLN A 64 7.20 -11.00 5.14
CA GLN A 64 6.98 -10.74 6.57
C GLN A 64 6.61 -9.26 6.79
N PRO A 65 5.40 -8.81 6.41
CA PRO A 65 5.02 -7.42 6.53
C PRO A 65 4.81 -7.01 8.00
N THR A 66 4.97 -5.71 8.26
CA THR A 66 4.65 -5.13 9.57
C THR A 66 3.78 -3.89 9.42
N VAL A 67 2.94 -3.65 10.42
CA VAL A 67 2.08 -2.47 10.49
C VAL A 67 2.46 -1.69 11.74
N ARG A 68 2.70 -0.38 11.56
CA ARG A 68 3.00 0.55 12.64
C ARG A 68 2.03 1.72 12.55
N ALA A 69 1.38 2.07 13.65
CA ALA A 69 0.63 3.31 13.77
C ALA A 69 1.30 4.27 14.75
N THR A 70 1.25 5.57 14.47
CA THR A 70 1.81 6.62 15.32
C THR A 70 0.79 7.71 15.55
N ALA A 71 0.57 8.07 16.81
CA ALA A 71 -0.27 9.19 17.20
C ALA A 71 0.51 10.51 17.14
N ALA A 72 -0.20 11.63 17.10
CA ALA A 72 0.41 12.97 17.08
C ALA A 72 1.35 13.24 18.29
N ASN A 73 1.07 12.63 19.44
CA ASN A 73 1.91 12.74 20.64
C ASN A 73 3.12 11.78 20.64
N GLY A 74 3.39 11.09 19.53
CA GLY A 74 4.50 10.15 19.39
C GLY A 74 4.22 8.73 19.88
N LEU A 75 3.04 8.45 20.47
CA LEU A 75 2.69 7.10 20.90
C LEU A 75 2.61 6.15 19.69
N VAL A 76 3.06 4.91 19.87
CA VAL A 76 3.17 3.93 18.80
C VAL A 76 2.39 2.66 19.13
N ALA A 77 1.63 2.15 18.15
CA ALA A 77 1.09 0.80 18.14
C ALA A 77 1.73 0.01 16.98
N LYS A 78 1.99 -1.28 17.16
CA LYS A 78 2.60 -2.14 16.13
C LYS A 78 1.94 -3.51 16.10
N ALA A 79 1.93 -4.13 14.93
CA ALA A 79 1.53 -5.52 14.73
C ALA A 79 2.34 -6.13 13.58
N ALA A 80 2.75 -7.40 13.74
CA ALA A 80 3.21 -8.20 12.62
C ALA A 80 1.99 -8.65 11.79
N ALA A 81 2.14 -8.72 10.47
CA ALA A 81 1.09 -9.26 9.61
C ALA A 81 1.33 -10.75 9.37
N MET A 82 0.26 -11.54 9.46
CA MET A 82 0.29 -12.97 9.14
C MET A 82 -0.30 -13.19 7.74
N PRO A 83 0.09 -14.27 7.03
CA PRO A 83 -0.56 -14.65 5.78
C PRO A 83 -2.08 -14.75 5.92
N GLY A 84 -2.80 -14.19 4.94
CA GLY A 84 -4.25 -14.22 4.84
C GLY A 84 -4.78 -15.48 4.14
N THR A 85 -6.01 -15.37 3.64
CA THR A 85 -6.71 -16.48 2.98
C THR A 85 -6.33 -16.62 1.51
N ALA A 86 -6.00 -15.51 0.86
CA ALA A 86 -5.59 -15.46 -0.54
C ALA A 86 -4.06 -15.32 -0.69
N LYS A 87 -3.54 -15.73 -1.84
CA LYS A 87 -2.11 -15.58 -2.17
C LYS A 87 -1.71 -14.10 -2.10
N GLY A 88 -0.67 -13.81 -1.31
CA GLY A 88 -0.13 -12.46 -1.15
C GLY A 88 -1.02 -11.50 -0.38
N GLU A 89 -2.08 -12.01 0.24
CA GLU A 89 -2.85 -11.31 1.27
C GLU A 89 -2.19 -11.50 2.63
N TYR A 90 -2.26 -10.46 3.45
CA TYR A 90 -1.75 -10.42 4.81
C TYR A 90 -2.73 -9.69 5.72
N THR A 91 -2.78 -10.08 6.99
CA THR A 91 -3.59 -9.40 8.00
C THR A 91 -2.77 -9.12 9.25
N ALA A 92 -2.76 -7.86 9.68
CA ALA A 92 -2.21 -7.45 10.97
C ALA A 92 -3.36 -7.04 11.92
N LYS A 93 -3.36 -7.55 13.15
CA LYS A 93 -4.31 -7.16 14.19
C LYS A 93 -3.74 -6.01 15.01
N LEU A 94 -4.13 -4.79 14.67
CA LEU A 94 -3.61 -3.57 15.29
C LEU A 94 -4.60 -3.07 16.36
N THR A 95 -4.12 -2.83 17.58
CA THR A 95 -4.95 -2.24 18.64
C THR A 95 -4.43 -0.86 19.01
N PHE A 96 -5.31 0.14 19.00
CA PHE A 96 -4.96 1.50 19.38
C PHE A 96 -5.16 1.69 20.89
N PRO A 97 -4.13 2.07 21.65
CA PRO A 97 -4.22 2.18 23.11
C PRO A 97 -5.10 3.36 23.58
N GLN A 98 -5.27 4.38 22.76
CA GLN A 98 -6.04 5.58 23.10
C GLN A 98 -6.69 6.22 21.88
N ALA A 99 -7.71 7.05 22.15
CA ALA A 99 -8.33 7.91 21.15
C ALA A 99 -7.34 8.97 20.62
N GLY A 100 -7.57 9.46 19.41
CA GLY A 100 -6.74 10.49 18.77
C GLY A 100 -6.67 10.33 17.25
N GLU A 101 -5.86 11.16 16.61
CA GLU A 101 -5.47 10.96 15.21
C GLU A 101 -4.26 10.04 15.15
N TRP A 102 -4.33 9.02 14.29
CA TRP A 102 -3.27 8.05 14.09
C TRP A 102 -2.89 7.94 12.62
N THR A 103 -1.59 7.89 12.35
CA THR A 103 -1.05 7.62 11.02
C THR A 103 -0.53 6.20 10.98
N ILE A 104 -1.07 5.39 10.06
CA ILE A 104 -0.67 3.99 9.87
C ILE A 104 0.34 3.90 8.72
N THR A 105 1.43 3.18 8.94
CA THR A 105 2.39 2.79 7.91
C THR A 105 2.44 1.27 7.83
N VAL A 106 2.27 0.75 6.61
CA VAL A 106 2.42 -0.67 6.29
C VAL A 106 3.76 -0.84 5.58
N ALA A 107 4.66 -1.63 6.15
CA ALA A 107 5.88 -2.06 5.48
C ALA A 107 5.66 -3.46 4.89
N SER A 108 5.84 -3.63 3.59
CA SER A 108 5.49 -4.88 2.89
C SER A 108 6.45 -6.03 3.17
N GLY A 109 7.64 -5.75 3.68
CA GLY A 109 8.72 -6.75 3.81
C GLY A 109 9.40 -7.10 2.48
N PHE A 110 9.09 -6.38 1.40
CA PHE A 110 9.72 -6.53 0.09
C PHE A 110 10.54 -5.27 -0.25
N ASN A 111 11.85 -5.39 -0.47
CA ASN A 111 12.73 -4.30 -0.90
C ASN A 111 12.57 -2.96 -0.14
N ALA A 112 12.39 -3.01 1.18
CA ALA A 112 12.14 -1.84 2.05
C ALA A 112 10.94 -0.96 1.62
N ASN A 113 9.98 -1.52 0.87
CA ASN A 113 8.78 -0.82 0.44
C ASN A 113 7.79 -0.65 1.61
N ALA A 114 7.28 0.56 1.75
CA ALA A 114 6.24 0.89 2.73
C ALA A 114 5.26 1.92 2.15
N THR A 115 4.06 1.96 2.71
CA THR A 115 3.03 2.96 2.39
C THR A 115 2.45 3.53 3.67
N THR A 116 2.39 4.85 3.74
CA THR A 116 1.72 5.58 4.81
C THR A 116 0.31 5.93 4.38
N LEU A 117 -0.66 5.55 5.20
CA LEU A 117 -2.09 5.74 4.96
C LEU A 117 -2.53 7.14 5.42
N PRO A 118 -3.69 7.62 4.94
CA PRO A 118 -4.32 8.82 5.47
C PRO A 118 -4.55 8.70 6.99
N SER A 119 -4.67 9.84 7.67
CA SER A 119 -4.94 9.87 9.11
C SER A 119 -6.25 9.13 9.44
N LEU A 120 -6.18 8.25 10.43
CA LEU A 120 -7.32 7.51 10.95
C LEU A 120 -7.74 8.12 12.28
N LYS A 121 -9.01 8.52 12.36
CA LYS A 121 -9.62 8.92 13.61
C LYS A 121 -9.84 7.70 14.49
N VAL A 122 -9.27 7.70 15.70
CA VAL A 122 -9.59 6.72 16.73
C VAL A 122 -10.43 7.39 17.81
N ILE A 123 -11.62 6.87 18.05
CA ILE A 123 -12.54 7.37 19.09
C ILE A 123 -12.40 6.58 20.39
N ALA A 124 -12.76 7.21 21.51
CA ALA A 124 -12.84 6.51 22.79
C ALA A 124 -14.01 5.51 22.77
N PRO A 125 -13.93 4.38 23.49
CA PRO A 125 -15.07 3.49 23.67
C PRO A 125 -16.28 4.25 24.21
N GLY A 126 -17.45 4.05 23.57
CA GLY A 126 -18.70 4.70 23.97
C GLY A 126 -18.92 6.10 23.39
N ASN A 127 -17.94 6.70 22.73
CA ASN A 127 -18.17 7.93 21.96
C ASN A 127 -18.98 7.64 20.69
N PRO A 128 -19.82 8.59 20.23
CA PRO A 128 -20.54 8.45 18.98
C PRO A 128 -19.58 8.34 17.79
N GLU A 129 -20.01 7.61 16.76
CA GLU A 129 -19.29 7.52 15.50
C GLU A 129 -19.16 8.91 14.85
N PRO A 130 -18.00 9.24 14.26
CA PRO A 130 -17.88 10.46 13.46
C PRO A 130 -18.89 10.46 12.31
N GLY A 131 -19.36 11.64 11.92
CA GLY A 131 -20.15 11.79 10.70
C GLY A 131 -19.37 11.28 9.47
N PRO A 132 -20.06 10.73 8.46
CA PRO A 132 -19.40 10.19 7.27
C PRO A 132 -18.64 11.28 6.53
N TYR A 133 -17.54 10.91 5.90
CA TYR A 133 -16.83 11.80 4.99
C TYR A 133 -17.69 12.15 3.77
N SER A 134 -17.46 13.34 3.21
CA SER A 134 -17.96 13.61 1.86
C SER A 134 -17.43 12.55 0.87
N PRO A 135 -18.16 12.18 -0.19
CA PRO A 135 -17.70 11.19 -1.16
C PRO A 135 -16.29 11.47 -1.70
N ALA A 136 -16.00 12.74 -2.03
CA ALA A 136 -14.68 13.14 -2.53
C ALA A 136 -13.58 13.04 -1.46
N THR A 137 -13.86 13.38 -0.19
CA THR A 137 -12.89 13.20 0.91
C THR A 137 -12.63 11.72 1.17
N ARG A 138 -13.67 10.88 1.11
CA ARG A 138 -13.53 9.42 1.22
C ARG A 138 -12.71 8.85 0.07
N GLY A 139 -12.96 9.29 -1.17
CA GLY A 139 -12.20 8.89 -2.34
C GLY A 139 -10.72 9.27 -2.27
N LEU A 140 -10.41 10.47 -1.76
CA LEU A 140 -9.03 10.90 -1.50
C LEU A 140 -8.32 9.92 -0.57
N ARG A 141 -8.98 9.51 0.52
CA ARG A 141 -8.41 8.53 1.47
C ARG A 141 -8.19 7.17 0.80
N LEU A 142 -9.17 6.71 0.04
CA LEU A 142 -9.10 5.44 -0.68
C LEU A 142 -8.02 5.43 -1.76
N PHE A 143 -7.71 6.58 -2.38
CA PHE A 143 -6.67 6.67 -3.40
C PHE A 143 -5.30 6.20 -2.89
N THR A 144 -4.94 6.57 -1.66
CA THR A 144 -3.75 6.04 -0.99
C THR A 144 -3.96 4.60 -0.52
N ALA A 145 -5.05 4.32 0.18
CA ALA A 145 -5.27 3.02 0.83
C ALA A 145 -5.39 1.86 -0.17
N LYS A 146 -5.93 2.11 -1.36
CA LYS A 146 -6.03 1.13 -2.45
C LYS A 146 -4.75 1.02 -3.29
N GLY A 147 -3.75 1.84 -2.99
CA GLY A 147 -2.44 1.79 -3.64
C GLY A 147 -2.37 2.51 -4.98
N CYS A 148 -3.35 3.36 -5.32
CA CYS A 148 -3.36 4.10 -6.59
C CYS A 148 -2.10 4.96 -6.74
N ILE A 149 -1.57 5.48 -5.63
CA ILE A 149 -0.35 6.30 -5.57
C ILE A 149 0.93 5.58 -6.05
N GLY A 150 0.90 4.25 -6.19
CA GLY A 150 2.04 3.50 -6.69
C GLY A 150 2.27 3.63 -8.20
N CYS A 151 1.22 3.97 -8.95
CA CYS A 151 1.31 4.24 -10.39
C CYS A 151 0.86 5.66 -10.74
N HIS A 152 -0.12 6.20 -10.02
CA HIS A 152 -0.76 7.47 -10.35
C HIS A 152 -0.32 8.60 -9.43
N ARG A 153 -0.32 9.80 -10.00
CA ARG A 153 -0.19 11.05 -9.26
C ARG A 153 -1.54 11.73 -9.12
N HIS A 154 -1.77 12.33 -7.96
CA HIS A 154 -2.77 13.36 -7.74
C HIS A 154 -2.22 14.40 -6.77
N VAL A 155 -2.25 15.68 -7.13
CA VAL A 155 -1.60 16.77 -6.34
C VAL A 155 -2.10 16.86 -4.90
N GLU A 156 -3.38 16.56 -4.65
CA GLU A 156 -3.95 16.56 -3.29
C GLU A 156 -3.49 15.37 -2.42
N VAL A 157 -2.82 14.36 -2.99
CA VAL A 157 -2.44 13.12 -2.28
C VAL A 157 -0.94 12.92 -2.23
N ASN A 158 -0.25 13.02 -3.37
CA ASN A 158 1.18 12.78 -3.50
C ASN A 158 1.83 13.87 -4.37
N PRO A 159 1.83 15.14 -3.90
CA PRO A 159 2.28 16.29 -4.70
C PRO A 159 3.72 16.16 -5.21
N GLU A 160 4.59 15.55 -4.39
CA GLU A 160 6.01 15.31 -4.65
C GLU A 160 6.27 14.13 -5.62
N HIS A 161 5.26 13.30 -5.90
CA HIS A 161 5.43 12.17 -6.80
C HIS A 161 5.50 12.67 -8.25
N THR A 162 6.59 12.33 -8.96
CA THR A 162 6.75 12.61 -10.38
C THR A 162 6.42 11.37 -11.20
N THR A 163 5.58 11.52 -12.22
CA THR A 163 5.19 10.44 -13.15
C THR A 163 4.90 11.03 -14.53
N ASP A 164 4.75 10.17 -15.53
CA ASP A 164 4.34 10.62 -16.87
C ASP A 164 2.97 11.31 -16.81
N ALA A 165 2.75 12.30 -17.67
CA ALA A 165 1.49 13.05 -17.73
C ALA A 165 0.23 12.17 -17.94
N LYS A 166 0.40 10.97 -18.51
CA LYS A 166 -0.68 9.97 -18.69
C LYS A 166 -1.12 9.32 -17.36
N PHE A 167 -0.27 9.31 -16.35
CA PHE A 167 -0.53 8.77 -15.03
C PHE A 167 -0.87 9.84 -13.99
N ASP A 168 -0.71 11.13 -14.32
CA ASP A 168 -1.19 12.23 -13.49
C ASP A 168 -2.69 12.46 -13.70
N LEU A 169 -3.46 12.17 -12.66
CA LEU A 169 -4.92 12.31 -12.64
C LEU A 169 -5.37 13.68 -12.12
N THR A 170 -4.43 14.55 -11.74
CA THR A 170 -4.73 15.90 -11.22
C THR A 170 -5.59 16.69 -12.21
N GLY A 171 -6.76 17.14 -11.74
CA GLY A 171 -7.67 17.99 -12.51
C GLY A 171 -8.28 17.33 -13.76
N LYS A 172 -8.09 16.03 -13.96
CA LYS A 172 -8.70 15.29 -15.06
C LYS A 172 -10.22 15.17 -14.86
N ARG A 173 -10.92 14.90 -15.96
CA ARG A 173 -12.35 14.62 -15.97
C ARG A 173 -12.64 13.42 -16.83
N PHE A 174 -13.48 12.55 -16.32
CA PHE A 174 -13.88 11.31 -16.97
C PHE A 174 -15.40 11.22 -16.99
N PRO A 175 -16.01 10.66 -18.05
CA PRO A 175 -17.43 10.32 -18.03
C PRO A 175 -17.73 9.42 -16.82
N PRO A 176 -18.64 9.80 -15.89
CA PRO A 176 -18.81 9.10 -14.63
C PRO A 176 -19.11 7.61 -14.78
N ASP A 177 -20.02 7.25 -15.70
CA ASP A 177 -20.39 5.85 -15.95
C ASP A 177 -19.22 5.02 -16.47
N TYR A 178 -18.40 5.61 -17.34
CA TYR A 178 -17.22 4.93 -17.86
C TYR A 178 -16.17 4.74 -16.76
N LEU A 179 -15.93 5.77 -15.94
CA LEU A 179 -14.98 5.69 -14.83
C LEU A 179 -15.37 4.60 -13.84
N ARG A 180 -16.65 4.50 -13.46
CA ARG A 180 -17.13 3.46 -12.55
C ARG A 180 -16.93 2.06 -13.12
N LYS A 181 -17.30 1.85 -14.39
CA LYS A 181 -17.06 0.58 -15.10
C LYS A 181 -15.57 0.22 -15.13
N PHE A 182 -14.71 1.19 -15.41
CA PHE A 182 -13.26 0.99 -15.44
C PHE A 182 -12.68 0.66 -14.05
N LEU A 183 -13.16 1.33 -12.99
CA LEU A 183 -12.71 1.03 -11.62
C LEU A 183 -13.19 -0.33 -11.12
N ALA A 184 -14.40 -0.77 -11.52
CA ALA A 184 -14.92 -2.10 -11.23
C ALA A 184 -14.12 -3.19 -11.95
N ASP A 185 -13.80 -2.96 -13.23
CA ASP A 185 -12.99 -3.86 -14.03
C ASP A 185 -12.15 -3.11 -15.08
N PRO A 186 -10.84 -2.93 -14.85
CA PRO A 186 -9.97 -2.24 -15.80
C PRO A 186 -9.81 -2.98 -17.14
N SER A 187 -10.17 -4.26 -17.21
CA SER A 187 -10.02 -5.09 -18.42
C SER A 187 -10.94 -4.71 -19.58
N ILE A 188 -11.90 -3.80 -19.35
CA ILE A 188 -12.76 -3.23 -20.42
C ILE A 188 -11.96 -2.51 -21.51
N LYS A 189 -10.68 -2.24 -21.28
CA LYS A 189 -9.68 -1.83 -22.26
C LYS A 189 -8.34 -2.50 -21.95
N PRO A 190 -7.40 -2.57 -22.91
CA PRO A 190 -6.03 -2.95 -22.61
C PRO A 190 -5.40 -1.94 -21.64
N ALA A 191 -5.34 -2.29 -20.35
CA ALA A 191 -4.78 -1.48 -19.28
C ALA A 191 -3.91 -2.35 -18.37
N GLU A 192 -2.81 -1.79 -17.89
CA GLU A 192 -1.91 -2.44 -16.92
C GLU A 192 -2.44 -2.34 -15.48
N MET A 193 -3.47 -1.52 -15.25
CA MET A 193 -4.09 -1.39 -13.94
C MET A 193 -4.73 -2.73 -13.54
N PRO A 194 -4.36 -3.31 -12.40
CA PRO A 194 -4.95 -4.57 -11.93
C PRO A 194 -6.41 -4.34 -11.51
N ASN A 195 -7.21 -5.41 -11.57
CA ASN A 195 -8.51 -5.40 -10.90
C ASN A 195 -8.29 -5.49 -9.38
N LEU A 196 -8.57 -4.39 -8.67
CA LEU A 196 -8.39 -4.26 -7.22
C LEU A 196 -9.56 -4.83 -6.41
N LYS A 197 -10.63 -5.31 -7.06
CA LYS A 197 -11.87 -5.81 -6.43
C LYS A 197 -12.48 -4.78 -5.48
N LEU A 198 -12.55 -3.53 -5.94
CA LEU A 198 -13.16 -2.42 -5.21
C LEU A 198 -14.64 -2.69 -4.96
N LYS A 199 -15.13 -2.27 -3.79
CA LYS A 199 -16.56 -2.29 -3.46
C LYS A 199 -17.28 -1.14 -4.19
N GLU A 200 -18.58 -1.26 -4.38
CA GLU A 200 -19.37 -0.24 -5.09
C GLU A 200 -19.27 1.15 -4.44
N ASP A 201 -19.33 1.21 -3.11
CA ASP A 201 -19.20 2.47 -2.35
C ASP A 201 -17.79 3.06 -2.44
N GLU A 202 -16.76 2.23 -2.60
CA GLU A 202 -15.38 2.66 -2.84
C GLU A 202 -15.21 3.22 -4.25
N ILE A 203 -15.84 2.57 -5.24
CA ILE A 203 -15.86 3.02 -6.64
C ILE A 203 -16.51 4.39 -6.74
N GLU A 204 -17.67 4.59 -6.12
CA GLU A 204 -18.37 5.87 -6.11
C GLU A 204 -17.54 6.98 -5.43
N ALA A 205 -16.93 6.68 -4.29
CA ALA A 205 -16.07 7.63 -3.58
C ALA A 205 -14.83 8.02 -4.42
N LEU A 206 -14.15 7.03 -5.01
CA LEU A 206 -13.00 7.26 -5.90
C LEU A 206 -13.41 8.06 -7.14
N ALA A 207 -14.55 7.73 -7.76
CA ALA A 207 -15.06 8.46 -8.91
C ALA A 207 -15.37 9.93 -8.56
N ALA A 208 -15.99 10.17 -7.41
CA ALA A 208 -16.26 11.51 -6.89
C ALA A 208 -14.97 12.31 -6.66
N PHE A 209 -13.93 11.67 -6.12
CA PHE A 209 -12.62 12.30 -5.92
C PHE A 209 -11.91 12.62 -7.23
N LEU A 210 -11.80 11.65 -8.15
CA LEU A 210 -11.11 11.82 -9.43
C LEU A 210 -11.77 12.88 -10.32
N ASN A 211 -13.09 13.02 -10.25
CA ASN A 211 -13.84 14.05 -10.96
C ASN A 211 -14.07 15.33 -10.14
N LYS A 212 -13.42 15.48 -8.98
CA LYS A 212 -13.53 16.69 -8.15
C LYS A 212 -12.93 17.90 -8.87
N GLY A 213 -13.65 19.02 -8.85
CA GLY A 213 -13.13 20.37 -9.17
C GLY A 213 -11.72 20.55 -8.63
N LEU A 214 -10.72 20.92 -9.46
CA LEU A 214 -9.67 21.76 -8.88
C LEU A 214 -10.40 23.01 -8.43
N MET A 215 -10.49 23.22 -7.12
CA MET A 215 -10.95 24.52 -6.62
C MET A 215 -9.97 25.53 -7.20
N LYS A 216 -10.42 26.37 -8.13
CA LYS A 216 -9.67 27.56 -8.50
C LYS A 216 -9.46 28.31 -7.19
N GLN A 217 -8.22 28.49 -6.77
CA GLN A 217 -7.93 29.43 -5.70
C GLN A 217 -8.49 30.77 -6.16
N VAL A 218 -9.60 31.20 -5.56
CA VAL A 218 -10.05 32.58 -5.68
C VAL A 218 -9.02 33.38 -4.88
N PRO A 219 -8.25 34.30 -5.50
CA PRO A 219 -7.37 35.17 -4.74
C PRO A 219 -8.25 35.94 -3.76
N GLN A 220 -7.96 35.85 -2.46
CA GLN A 220 -8.51 36.83 -1.53
C GLN A 220 -7.98 38.19 -1.97
N ARG A 221 -8.87 39.07 -2.41
CA ARG A 221 -8.63 40.51 -2.52
C ARG A 221 -9.10 41.17 -1.24
#